data_AF-A0A090F1Z5-F1
#
_entry.id   AF-A0A090F1Z5-F1
#
_cell.length_a   1.000
_cell.length_b   1.000
_cell.length_c   1.000
_cell.angle_alpha   90.00
_cell.angle_beta   90.00
_cell.angle_gamma   90.00
#
_symmetry.space_group_name_H-M   'P 1'
#
loop_
_entity.id
_entity.type
_entity.pdbx_description
1 polymer ?
#
loop_
_entity_poly.entity_id
_entity_poly.type
_entity_poly.pdbx_seq_one_letter_code
_entity_poly.pdbx_strand_id
1 'polypeptide(L)'
;MKARGKSLGLEAAYQVLENSRTRHTALVERMYEPARLFTGPWLCKTYTAACERTRELTAEAKIPRQRLETIVQAMRDPLKQERFRYLLSAEGLAAVPKTLAQRINAEQPVQTPSSPAEPKPLISGISSEVLDLLQDWYTPPQVFASLRRMLPERQLKAARLMIALNRANFHYAQLLSTLTPLSQLADPWRPKRKFADVAVEQLAEMEIEFDALNDEFLHCASLCGTWALELMAARSYLDRLMENARVVRYLAQNFPEQLAKLQTILDIPMGREALVGHTKRTRRRRKHLVF
;
A
#
# COMPACT_ATOMS: atom_id res chain seq x y z
N MET A 1 -25.57 36.25 -49.69
CA MET A 1 -26.16 34.89 -49.84
C MET A 1 -25.86 34.09 -48.57
N LYS A 2 -26.89 33.71 -47.79
CA LYS A 2 -26.73 32.92 -46.55
C LYS A 2 -26.42 31.46 -46.91
N ALA A 3 -25.29 30.94 -46.42
CA ALA A 3 -24.93 29.53 -46.57
C ALA A 3 -25.96 28.64 -45.85
N ARG A 4 -26.69 27.81 -46.61
CA ARG A 4 -27.57 26.77 -46.05
C ARG A 4 -26.69 25.75 -45.33
N GLY A 5 -26.78 25.70 -44.01
CA GLY A 5 -26.16 24.63 -43.22
C GLY A 5 -26.70 23.28 -43.68
N LYS A 6 -25.82 22.41 -44.18
CA LYS A 6 -26.17 21.03 -44.50
C LYS A 6 -26.48 20.32 -43.18
N SER A 7 -27.75 19.97 -42.97
CA SER A 7 -28.16 19.07 -41.89
C SER A 7 -27.56 17.69 -42.18
N LEU A 8 -26.71 17.22 -41.27
CA LEU A 8 -26.20 15.86 -41.30
C LEU A 8 -27.34 14.91 -40.92
N GLY A 9 -27.53 13.84 -41.70
CA GLY A 9 -28.43 12.76 -41.34
C GLY A 9 -28.00 12.11 -40.03
N LEU A 10 -28.95 11.55 -39.28
CA LEU A 10 -28.75 11.03 -37.92
C LEU A 10 -27.61 10.01 -37.85
N GLU A 11 -27.53 9.07 -38.80
CA GLU A 11 -26.42 8.11 -38.93
C GLU A 11 -25.08 8.77 -39.24
N ALA A 12 -25.06 9.78 -40.12
CA ALA A 12 -23.83 10.53 -40.41
C ALA A 12 -23.36 11.35 -39.20
N ALA A 13 -24.29 11.88 -38.40
CA ALA A 13 -23.98 12.54 -37.14
C ALA A 13 -23.41 11.55 -36.11
N TYR A 14 -24.00 10.34 -35.99
CA TYR A 14 -23.47 9.29 -35.13
C TYR A 14 -22.07 8.82 -35.56
N GLN A 15 -21.85 8.60 -36.86
CA GLN A 15 -20.52 8.26 -37.38
C GLN A 15 -19.50 9.38 -37.17
N VAL A 16 -19.89 10.65 -37.28
CA VAL A 16 -19.00 11.79 -36.96
C VAL A 16 -18.68 11.83 -35.46
N LEU A 17 -19.63 11.51 -34.59
CA LEU A 17 -19.42 11.42 -33.14
C LEU A 17 -18.56 10.21 -32.73
N GLU A 18 -18.73 9.05 -33.36
CA GLU A 18 -17.85 7.90 -33.14
C GLU A 18 -16.45 8.17 -33.67
N ASN A 19 -16.34 8.74 -34.88
CA ASN A 19 -15.05 9.10 -35.46
C ASN A 19 -14.35 10.22 -34.71
N SER A 20 -15.08 11.16 -34.11
CA SER A 20 -14.50 12.19 -33.25
C SER A 20 -14.10 11.59 -31.91
N ARG A 21 -14.92 10.71 -31.32
CA ARG A 21 -14.59 9.97 -30.09
C ARG A 21 -13.33 9.13 -30.27
N THR A 22 -13.19 8.38 -31.37
CA THR A 22 -11.99 7.59 -31.67
C THR A 22 -10.79 8.46 -31.99
N ARG A 23 -10.97 9.60 -32.68
CA ARG A 23 -9.89 10.58 -32.90
C ARG A 23 -9.45 11.26 -31.61
N HIS A 24 -10.37 11.61 -30.72
CA HIS A 24 -10.07 12.18 -29.41
C HIS A 24 -9.37 11.15 -28.54
N THR A 25 -9.79 9.88 -28.54
CA THR A 25 -9.06 8.83 -27.81
C THR A 25 -7.67 8.60 -28.40
N ALA A 26 -7.52 8.56 -29.73
CA ALA A 26 -6.21 8.41 -30.38
C ALA A 26 -5.29 9.63 -30.21
N LEU A 27 -5.84 10.85 -30.21
CA LEU A 27 -5.10 12.08 -29.90
C LEU A 27 -4.70 12.12 -28.43
N VAL A 28 -5.59 11.77 -27.51
CA VAL A 28 -5.28 11.61 -26.08
C VAL A 28 -4.17 10.56 -25.91
N GLU A 29 -4.26 9.42 -26.58
CA GLU A 29 -3.22 8.38 -26.55
C GLU A 29 -1.85 8.89 -27.03
N ARG A 30 -1.79 9.64 -28.15
CA ARG A 30 -0.55 10.24 -28.65
C ARG A 30 -0.06 11.45 -27.84
N MET A 31 -0.95 12.24 -27.26
CA MET A 31 -0.60 13.45 -26.50
C MET A 31 0.03 13.15 -25.14
N TYR A 32 -0.21 11.95 -24.59
CA TYR A 32 0.29 11.55 -23.27
C TYR A 32 1.41 10.50 -23.31
N GLU A 33 1.95 10.17 -24.49
CA GLU A 33 3.23 9.44 -24.55
C GLU A 33 4.32 10.30 -23.90
N PRO A 34 5.00 9.80 -22.85
CA PRO A 34 5.89 10.63 -22.08
C PRO A 34 7.17 10.96 -22.85
N ALA A 35 7.36 12.24 -23.15
CA ALA A 35 8.55 12.76 -23.82
C ALA A 35 9.86 12.55 -23.03
N ARG A 36 9.78 12.30 -21.71
CA ARG A 36 10.95 12.07 -20.85
C ARG A 36 10.90 10.68 -20.25
N LEU A 37 11.74 9.81 -20.79
CA LEU A 37 11.95 8.45 -20.30
C LEU A 37 13.22 8.39 -19.46
N PHE A 38 13.37 7.33 -18.64
CA PHE A 38 14.55 7.19 -17.77
C PHE A 38 15.86 7.13 -18.59
N THR A 39 16.87 7.86 -18.11
CA THR A 39 18.29 7.54 -18.38
C THR A 39 18.75 6.50 -17.35
N GLY A 40 19.81 5.73 -17.63
CA GLY A 40 20.30 4.70 -16.70
C GLY A 40 20.61 5.25 -15.30
N PRO A 41 21.42 6.31 -15.15
CA PRO A 41 21.70 6.90 -13.85
C PRO A 41 20.45 7.44 -13.14
N TRP A 42 19.46 7.96 -13.88
CA TRP A 42 18.22 8.44 -13.28
C TRP A 42 17.31 7.28 -12.85
N LEU A 43 17.29 6.17 -13.60
CA LEU A 43 16.60 4.93 -13.20
C LEU A 43 17.16 4.42 -11.88
N CYS A 44 18.48 4.22 -11.78
CA CYS A 44 19.12 3.69 -10.58
C CYS A 44 18.84 4.57 -9.36
N LYS A 45 18.97 5.90 -9.47
CA LYS A 45 18.66 6.83 -8.36
C LYS A 45 17.18 6.80 -7.95
N THR A 46 16.27 6.67 -8.91
CA THR A 46 14.83 6.65 -8.64
C THR A 46 14.43 5.31 -8.02
N TYR A 47 15.04 4.22 -8.48
CA TYR A 47 14.90 2.88 -7.93
C TYR A 47 15.34 2.82 -6.47
N THR A 48 16.57 3.26 -6.16
CA THR A 48 17.10 3.21 -4.77
C THR A 48 16.23 4.01 -3.81
N ALA A 49 15.87 5.23 -4.18
CA ALA A 49 15.01 6.09 -3.38
C ALA A 49 13.59 5.51 -3.19
N ALA A 50 13.07 4.78 -4.19
CA ALA A 50 11.80 4.08 -4.06
C ALA A 50 11.92 2.89 -3.09
N CYS A 51 12.97 2.07 -3.21
CA CYS A 51 13.19 0.93 -2.33
C CYS A 51 13.42 1.34 -0.88
N GLU A 52 14.25 2.35 -0.62
CA GLU A 52 14.48 2.89 0.73
C GLU A 52 13.16 3.32 1.37
N ARG A 53 12.36 4.11 0.66
CA ARG A 53 11.06 4.56 1.14
C ARG A 53 10.10 3.42 1.43
N THR A 54 10.01 2.44 0.51
CA THR A 54 9.13 1.29 0.70
C THR A 54 9.56 0.48 1.92
N ARG A 55 10.87 0.29 2.14
CA ARG A 55 11.39 -0.38 3.34
C ARG A 55 11.06 0.37 4.62
N GLU A 56 11.23 1.69 4.65
CA GLU A 56 10.88 2.52 5.81
C GLU A 56 9.40 2.37 6.16
N LEU A 57 8.50 2.47 5.18
CA LEU A 57 7.07 2.34 5.39
C LEU A 57 6.66 0.91 5.76
N THR A 58 7.30 -0.11 5.19
CA THR A 58 7.10 -1.51 5.59
C THR A 58 7.53 -1.73 7.04
N ALA A 59 8.66 -1.16 7.46
CA ALA A 59 9.12 -1.25 8.84
C ALA A 59 8.13 -0.57 9.79
N GLU A 60 7.62 0.60 9.44
CA GLU A 60 6.60 1.33 10.21
C GLU A 60 5.30 0.52 10.33
N ALA A 61 4.80 -0.03 9.20
CA ALA A 61 3.60 -0.85 9.17
C ALA A 61 3.70 -2.13 10.03
N LYS A 62 4.91 -2.62 10.29
CA LYS A 62 5.17 -3.79 11.15
C LYS A 62 5.22 -3.47 12.65
N ILE A 63 5.34 -2.19 13.04
CA ILE A 63 5.47 -1.81 14.46
C ILE A 63 4.30 -2.32 15.31
N PRO A 64 3.02 -2.15 14.91
CA PRO A 64 1.91 -2.60 15.74
C PRO A 64 1.92 -4.12 15.95
N ARG A 65 2.33 -4.87 14.93
CA ARG A 65 2.48 -6.32 14.98
C ARG A 65 3.58 -6.75 15.96
N GLN A 66 4.77 -6.17 15.85
CA GLN A 66 5.90 -6.49 16.73
C GLN A 66 5.56 -6.22 18.21
N ARG A 67 4.82 -5.14 18.48
CA ARG A 67 4.34 -4.83 19.83
C ARG A 67 3.33 -5.84 20.32
N LEU A 68 2.36 -6.21 19.50
CA LEU A 68 1.42 -7.27 19.84
C LEU A 68 2.15 -8.59 20.16
N GLU A 69 3.14 -8.98 19.37
CA GLU A 69 3.95 -10.16 19.61
C GLU A 69 4.69 -10.07 20.97
N THR A 70 5.20 -8.88 21.31
CA THR A 70 5.82 -8.62 22.62
C THR A 70 4.82 -8.78 23.77
N ILE A 71 3.59 -8.24 23.64
CA ILE A 71 2.52 -8.41 24.63
C ILE A 71 2.18 -9.90 24.80
N VAL A 72 1.96 -10.59 23.68
CA VAL A 72 1.60 -12.02 23.66
C VAL A 72 2.68 -12.84 24.36
N GLN A 73 3.95 -12.59 24.05
CA GLN A 73 5.07 -13.30 24.66
C GLN A 73 5.20 -12.99 26.16
N ALA A 74 5.00 -11.74 26.57
CA ALA A 74 5.06 -11.35 27.99
C ALA A 74 3.90 -11.94 28.81
N MET A 75 2.71 -12.09 28.22
CA MET A 75 1.52 -12.63 28.91
C MET A 75 1.45 -14.17 28.92
N ARG A 76 2.22 -14.84 28.06
CA ARG A 76 2.16 -16.30 27.86
C ARG A 76 2.40 -17.09 29.15
N ASP A 77 3.50 -16.83 29.85
CA ASP A 77 3.84 -17.59 31.07
C ASP A 77 3.02 -17.19 32.30
N PRO A 78 2.72 -15.90 32.55
CA PRO A 78 1.77 -15.53 33.59
C PRO A 78 0.43 -16.23 33.44
N LEU A 79 -0.14 -16.25 32.23
CA LEU A 79 -1.43 -16.88 32.00
C LEU A 79 -1.40 -18.40 32.23
N LYS A 80 -0.28 -19.10 31.99
CA LYS A 80 -0.18 -20.54 32.30
C LYS A 80 -0.41 -20.86 33.78
N GLN A 81 -0.11 -19.92 34.69
CA GLN A 81 -0.30 -20.16 36.12
C GLN A 81 -1.78 -20.05 36.52
N GLU A 82 -2.32 -21.12 37.11
CA GLU A 82 -3.69 -21.13 37.61
C GLU A 82 -3.94 -20.01 38.62
N ARG A 83 -3.00 -19.78 39.55
CA ARG A 83 -3.09 -18.72 40.56
C ARG A 83 -3.28 -17.34 39.95
N PHE A 84 -2.57 -17.06 38.85
CA PHE A 84 -2.71 -15.79 38.14
C PHE A 84 -4.07 -15.70 37.45
N ARG A 85 -4.55 -16.78 36.84
CA ARG A 85 -5.90 -16.83 36.24
C ARG A 85 -7.00 -16.61 37.27
N TYR A 86 -6.90 -17.24 38.44
CA TYR A 86 -7.83 -17.03 39.55
C TYR A 86 -7.81 -15.57 40.04
N LEU A 87 -6.62 -14.97 40.15
CA LEU A 87 -6.49 -13.56 40.49
C LEU A 87 -7.19 -12.67 39.46
N LEU A 88 -6.97 -12.89 38.16
CA LEU A 88 -7.65 -12.13 37.12
C LEU A 88 -9.17 -12.29 37.20
N SER A 89 -9.68 -13.49 37.47
CA SER A 89 -11.12 -13.73 37.64
C SER A 89 -11.69 -13.01 38.86
N ALA A 90 -10.99 -13.04 39.99
CA ALA A 90 -11.42 -12.38 41.23
C ALA A 90 -11.48 -10.85 41.10
N GLU A 91 -10.61 -10.28 40.27
CA GLU A 91 -10.54 -8.84 40.02
C GLU A 91 -11.38 -8.38 38.81
N GLY A 92 -12.17 -9.28 38.20
CA GLY A 92 -13.00 -8.94 37.03
C GLY A 92 -12.22 -8.72 35.72
N LEU A 93 -10.97 -9.17 35.67
CA LEU A 93 -10.01 -8.98 34.57
C LEU A 93 -9.79 -10.24 33.72
N ALA A 94 -10.57 -11.31 33.92
CA ALA A 94 -10.44 -12.55 33.15
C ALA A 94 -10.80 -12.41 31.65
N ALA A 95 -11.52 -11.34 31.28
CA ALA A 95 -11.95 -11.08 29.90
C ALA A 95 -10.80 -10.53 29.03
N VAL A 96 -9.91 -11.42 28.60
CA VAL A 96 -8.86 -11.11 27.61
C VAL A 96 -9.51 -10.83 26.25
N PRO A 97 -9.10 -9.76 25.51
CA PRO A 97 -9.58 -9.52 24.15
C PRO A 97 -9.44 -10.78 23.28
N LYS A 98 -10.50 -11.15 22.54
CA LYS A 98 -10.54 -12.41 21.76
C LYS A 98 -9.35 -12.56 20.80
N THR A 99 -8.95 -11.47 20.15
CA THR A 99 -7.80 -11.43 19.23
C THR A 99 -6.47 -11.68 19.94
N LEU A 100 -6.29 -11.10 21.14
CA LEU A 100 -5.15 -11.41 22.00
C LEU A 100 -5.18 -12.87 22.47
N ALA A 101 -6.32 -13.35 22.94
CA ALA A 101 -6.48 -14.73 23.41
C ALA A 101 -6.17 -15.75 22.31
N GLN A 102 -6.65 -15.51 21.08
CA GLN A 102 -6.34 -16.32 19.90
C GLN A 102 -4.83 -16.36 19.62
N ARG A 103 -4.16 -15.21 19.60
CA ARG A 103 -2.71 -15.12 19.40
C ARG A 103 -1.89 -15.78 20.52
N ILE A 104 -2.41 -15.76 21.75
CA ILE A 104 -1.80 -16.45 22.90
C ILE A 104 -1.93 -17.97 22.76
N ASN A 105 -3.06 -18.45 22.23
CA ASN A 105 -3.43 -19.88 22.24
C ASN A 105 -2.87 -20.70 21.07
N ALA A 106 -2.79 -20.18 19.83
CA ALA A 106 -2.01 -20.74 18.70
C ALA A 106 -2.40 -20.08 17.37
N GLU A 107 -1.39 -20.01 16.48
CA GLU A 107 -1.37 -19.77 15.03
C GLU A 107 -2.22 -18.64 14.42
N GLN A 108 -1.53 -17.82 13.63
CA GLN A 108 -2.06 -16.64 12.94
C GLN A 108 -3.35 -16.99 12.19
N PRO A 109 -4.38 -16.12 12.22
CA PRO A 109 -5.49 -16.27 11.31
C PRO A 109 -4.96 -16.07 9.88
N VAL A 110 -4.89 -17.16 9.13
CA VAL A 110 -4.77 -17.13 7.67
C VAL A 110 -6.04 -16.44 7.18
N GLN A 111 -5.91 -15.19 6.75
CA GLN A 111 -7.01 -14.51 6.07
C GLN A 111 -7.32 -15.27 4.79
N THR A 112 -8.60 -15.55 4.62
CA THR A 112 -9.16 -16.15 3.42
C THR A 112 -8.84 -15.25 2.23
N PRO A 113 -8.19 -15.74 1.16
CA PRO A 113 -8.02 -14.95 -0.04
C PRO A 113 -9.40 -14.58 -0.58
N SER A 114 -9.62 -13.29 -0.81
CA SER A 114 -10.78 -12.81 -1.55
C SER A 114 -10.85 -13.56 -2.89
N SER A 115 -12.01 -14.14 -3.20
CA SER A 115 -12.29 -14.87 -4.44
C SER A 115 -11.65 -14.19 -5.65
N PRO A 116 -11.07 -14.95 -6.61
CA PRO A 116 -10.63 -14.37 -7.87
C PRO A 116 -11.84 -13.72 -8.55
N ALA A 117 -11.73 -12.41 -8.79
CA ALA A 117 -12.73 -11.65 -9.51
C ALA A 117 -12.68 -12.06 -10.99
N GLU A 118 -13.84 -12.29 -11.59
CA GLU A 118 -13.95 -12.55 -13.02
C GLU A 118 -13.33 -11.41 -13.84
N PRO A 119 -12.73 -11.70 -15.02
CA PRO A 119 -12.09 -10.67 -15.84
C PRO A 119 -13.12 -9.65 -16.33
N LYS A 120 -13.11 -8.48 -15.69
CA LYS A 120 -13.94 -7.33 -16.09
C LYS A 120 -13.41 -6.71 -17.39
N PRO A 121 -14.28 -6.09 -18.21
CA PRO A 121 -13.89 -5.51 -19.49
C PRO A 121 -12.84 -4.40 -19.32
N LEU A 122 -11.87 -4.35 -20.23
CA LEU A 122 -10.89 -3.27 -20.33
C LEU A 122 -11.51 -2.05 -21.01
N ILE A 123 -11.27 -0.87 -20.45
CA ILE A 123 -11.68 0.40 -21.03
C ILE A 123 -10.40 1.09 -21.54
N SER A 124 -10.21 1.11 -22.86
CA SER A 124 -9.01 1.68 -23.51
C SER A 124 -7.68 1.11 -22.99
N GLY A 125 -7.62 -0.21 -22.75
CA GLY A 125 -6.43 -0.90 -22.24
C GLY A 125 -6.15 -0.74 -20.74
N ILE A 126 -7.07 -0.14 -19.98
CA ILE A 126 -7.03 -0.07 -18.51
C ILE A 126 -8.17 -0.91 -17.92
N SER A 127 -7.91 -1.66 -16.85
CA SER A 127 -8.97 -2.39 -16.16
C SER A 127 -9.94 -1.46 -15.43
N SER A 128 -11.23 -1.80 -15.43
CA SER A 128 -12.26 -1.02 -14.72
C SER A 128 -11.96 -0.86 -13.23
N GLU A 129 -11.48 -1.93 -12.57
CA GLU A 129 -11.07 -1.87 -11.15
C GLU A 129 -9.96 -0.84 -10.89
N VAL A 130 -9.02 -0.68 -11.82
CA VAL A 130 -7.97 0.35 -11.69
C VAL A 130 -8.53 1.75 -11.83
N LEU A 131 -9.54 1.95 -12.69
CA LEU A 131 -10.23 3.25 -12.81
C LEU A 131 -10.99 3.55 -11.51
N ASP A 132 -11.74 2.58 -11.00
CA ASP A 132 -12.50 2.72 -9.75
C ASP A 132 -11.57 3.04 -8.56
N LEU A 133 -10.39 2.42 -8.48
CA LEU A 133 -9.42 2.70 -7.42
C LEU A 133 -8.80 4.10 -7.53
N LEU A 134 -8.55 4.59 -8.75
CA LEU A 134 -7.85 5.85 -8.96
C LEU A 134 -8.80 7.06 -9.08
N GLN A 135 -10.12 6.86 -9.14
CA GLN A 135 -11.10 7.93 -9.33
C GLN A 135 -11.07 9.00 -8.23
N ASP A 136 -10.82 8.57 -6.98
CA ASP A 136 -10.79 9.45 -5.82
C ASP A 136 -9.44 10.14 -5.64
N TRP A 137 -8.45 9.79 -6.46
CA TRP A 137 -7.07 10.27 -6.37
C TRP A 137 -6.74 11.22 -7.50
N TYR A 138 -6.01 12.30 -7.17
CA TYR A 138 -5.44 13.17 -8.19
C TYR A 138 -4.38 12.40 -9.01
N THR A 139 -4.79 11.89 -10.16
CA THR A 139 -3.95 11.05 -11.03
C THR A 139 -3.73 11.74 -12.37
N PRO A 140 -2.50 12.19 -12.69
CA PRO A 140 -2.20 12.79 -13.99
C PRO A 140 -2.48 11.82 -15.15
N PRO A 141 -2.98 12.29 -16.31
CA PRO A 141 -3.31 11.40 -17.44
C PRO A 141 -2.15 10.52 -17.93
N GLN A 142 -0.91 11.00 -17.79
CA GLN A 142 0.32 10.26 -18.15
C GLN A 142 0.53 8.97 -17.33
N VAL A 143 -0.08 8.87 -16.15
CA VAL A 143 -0.07 7.63 -15.35
C VAL A 143 -0.76 6.52 -16.11
N PHE A 144 -1.91 6.78 -16.72
CA PHE A 144 -2.65 5.78 -17.50
C PHE A 144 -1.87 5.31 -18.73
N ALA A 145 -1.09 6.19 -19.38
CA ALA A 145 -0.18 5.78 -20.45
C ALA A 145 0.88 4.77 -19.97
N SER A 146 1.35 4.91 -18.73
CA SER A 146 2.29 3.96 -18.12
C SER A 146 1.59 2.64 -17.72
N LEU A 147 0.37 2.73 -17.19
CA LEU A 147 -0.42 1.56 -16.78
C LEU A 147 -0.81 0.68 -17.97
N ARG A 148 -1.21 1.25 -19.12
CA ARG A 148 -1.57 0.49 -20.34
C ARG A 148 -0.47 -0.44 -20.86
N ARG A 149 0.78 -0.21 -20.46
CA ARG A 149 1.92 -1.05 -20.84
C ARG A 149 1.97 -2.38 -20.09
N MET A 150 1.16 -2.54 -19.04
CA MET A 150 1.15 -3.70 -18.16
C MET A 150 -0.15 -4.49 -18.31
N LEU A 151 -0.12 -5.79 -18.00
CA LEU A 151 -1.31 -6.63 -17.95
C LEU A 151 -2.27 -6.21 -16.82
N PRO A 152 -3.57 -6.55 -16.88
CA PRO A 152 -4.58 -6.06 -15.94
C PRO A 152 -4.26 -6.30 -14.46
N GLU A 153 -3.78 -7.50 -14.10
CA GLU A 153 -3.37 -7.81 -12.72
C GLU A 153 -2.21 -6.93 -12.24
N ARG A 154 -1.25 -6.66 -13.13
CA ARG A 154 -0.11 -5.80 -12.85
C ARG A 154 -0.52 -4.32 -12.76
N GLN A 155 -1.46 -3.86 -13.58
CA GLN A 155 -2.05 -2.52 -13.46
C GLN A 155 -2.69 -2.33 -12.09
N LEU A 156 -3.42 -3.33 -11.61
CA LEU A 156 -4.06 -3.32 -10.31
C LEU A 156 -3.04 -3.25 -9.16
N LYS A 157 -2.00 -4.10 -9.19
CA LYS A 157 -0.88 -4.03 -8.22
C LYS A 157 -0.22 -2.65 -8.24
N ALA A 158 0.06 -2.10 -9.42
CA ALA A 158 0.65 -0.78 -9.58
C ALA A 158 -0.25 0.34 -9.01
N ALA A 159 -1.56 0.29 -9.25
CA ALA A 159 -2.51 1.25 -8.70
C ALA A 159 -2.55 1.20 -7.17
N ARG A 160 -2.61 0.00 -6.58
CA ARG A 160 -2.56 -0.20 -5.12
C ARG A 160 -1.27 0.35 -4.52
N LEU A 161 -0.12 0.11 -5.14
CA LEU A 161 1.18 0.68 -4.72
C LEU A 161 1.19 2.21 -4.78
N MET A 162 0.73 2.79 -5.89
CA MET A 162 0.66 4.24 -6.05
C MET A 162 -0.20 4.90 -4.97
N ILE A 163 -1.33 4.29 -4.62
CA ILE A 163 -2.23 4.77 -3.57
C ILE A 163 -1.58 4.62 -2.20
N ALA A 164 -1.13 3.40 -1.85
CA ALA A 164 -0.59 3.09 -0.53
C ALA A 164 0.69 3.88 -0.20
N LEU A 165 1.52 4.18 -1.21
CA LEU A 165 2.71 5.02 -1.05
C LEU A 165 2.41 6.52 -1.18
N ASN A 166 1.16 6.90 -1.49
CA ASN A 166 0.75 8.27 -1.82
C ASN A 166 1.61 8.89 -2.95
N ARG A 167 1.80 8.13 -4.02
CA ARG A 167 2.62 8.46 -5.20
C ARG A 167 1.92 8.13 -6.52
N ALA A 168 0.66 8.54 -6.66
CA ALA A 168 -0.06 8.54 -7.94
C ALA A 168 0.48 9.64 -8.89
N ASN A 169 1.73 9.49 -9.33
CA ASN A 169 2.38 10.42 -10.25
C ASN A 169 3.08 9.68 -11.39
N PHE A 170 3.33 10.42 -12.46
CA PHE A 170 3.90 9.89 -13.70
C PHE A 170 5.24 9.17 -13.48
N HIS A 171 6.18 9.75 -12.72
CA HIS A 171 7.51 9.17 -12.55
C HIS A 171 7.49 7.80 -11.85
N TYR A 172 6.63 7.65 -10.84
CA TYR A 172 6.52 6.38 -10.13
C TYR A 172 5.77 5.34 -10.97
N ALA A 173 4.69 5.73 -11.67
CA ALA A 173 4.02 4.86 -12.63
C ALA A 173 4.95 4.38 -13.75
N GLN A 174 5.82 5.27 -14.23
CA GLN A 174 6.85 4.94 -15.20
C GLN A 174 7.88 3.97 -14.61
N LEU A 175 8.32 4.16 -13.36
CA LEU A 175 9.25 3.24 -12.69
C LEU A 175 8.66 1.83 -12.59
N LEU A 176 7.39 1.73 -12.13
CA LEU A 176 6.65 0.47 -12.05
C LEU A 176 6.58 -0.21 -13.42
N SER A 177 6.26 0.54 -14.48
CA SER A 177 6.21 0.02 -15.84
C SER A 177 7.59 -0.41 -16.38
N THR A 178 8.66 0.31 -16.04
CA THR A 178 10.03 -0.07 -16.46
C THR A 178 10.54 -1.32 -15.76
N LEU A 179 10.20 -1.50 -14.48
CA LEU A 179 10.61 -2.64 -13.66
C LEU A 179 9.52 -3.74 -13.63
N THR A 180 8.73 -3.85 -14.69
CA THR A 180 7.75 -4.93 -14.84
C THR A 180 8.38 -6.05 -15.69
N PRO A 181 8.28 -7.33 -15.28
CA PRO A 181 8.81 -8.44 -16.06
C PRO A 181 8.07 -8.58 -17.39
N LEU A 182 8.73 -9.13 -18.41
CA LEU A 182 8.19 -9.22 -19.78
C LEU A 182 6.87 -10.00 -19.84
N SER A 183 6.71 -11.01 -18.98
CA SER A 183 5.50 -11.82 -18.83
C SER A 183 4.27 -11.04 -18.36
N GLN A 184 4.47 -9.86 -17.78
CA GLN A 184 3.41 -8.99 -17.25
C GLN A 184 3.23 -7.70 -18.06
N LEU A 185 3.87 -7.59 -19.24
CA LEU A 185 3.67 -6.49 -20.17
C LEU A 185 2.54 -6.78 -21.17
N ALA A 186 1.81 -5.75 -21.56
CA ALA A 186 0.68 -5.86 -22.50
C ALA A 186 1.14 -6.17 -23.94
N ASP A 187 2.37 -5.79 -24.30
CA ASP A 187 2.99 -6.11 -25.58
C ASP A 187 4.33 -6.84 -25.32
N PRO A 188 4.32 -8.19 -25.32
CA PRO A 188 5.50 -9.00 -25.00
C PRO A 188 6.54 -9.01 -26.13
N TRP A 189 6.14 -8.63 -27.36
CA TRP A 189 7.02 -8.61 -28.53
C TRP A 189 7.86 -7.34 -28.60
N ARG A 190 7.49 -6.31 -27.82
CA ARG A 190 8.25 -5.07 -27.74
C ARG A 190 9.52 -5.29 -26.91
N PRO A 191 10.72 -5.09 -27.50
CA PRO A 191 11.95 -5.26 -26.75
C PRO A 191 12.01 -4.30 -25.57
N LYS A 192 12.47 -4.79 -24.41
CA LYS A 192 12.72 -3.94 -23.25
C LYS A 192 13.71 -2.85 -23.60
N ARG A 193 13.47 -1.67 -23.04
CA ARG A 193 14.34 -0.53 -23.23
C ARG A 193 15.71 -0.85 -22.63
N LYS A 194 16.76 -0.64 -23.42
CA LYS A 194 18.14 -0.65 -22.92
C LYS A 194 18.45 0.71 -22.30
N PHE A 195 19.13 0.71 -21.16
CA PHE A 195 19.57 1.92 -20.50
C PHE A 195 21.09 1.99 -20.61
N ALA A 196 21.62 3.14 -20.98
CA ALA A 196 23.06 3.37 -20.94
C ALA A 196 23.57 3.12 -19.52
N ASP A 197 24.68 2.42 -19.38
CA ASP A 197 25.35 2.10 -18.12
C ASP A 197 24.54 1.24 -17.13
N VAL A 198 23.52 0.51 -17.60
CA VAL A 198 22.81 -0.51 -16.80
C VAL A 198 22.82 -1.81 -17.58
N ALA A 199 23.46 -2.83 -17.01
CA ALA A 199 23.49 -4.16 -17.60
C ALA A 199 22.10 -4.80 -17.59
N VAL A 200 21.83 -5.71 -18.54
CA VAL A 200 20.56 -6.43 -18.61
C VAL A 200 20.36 -7.29 -17.35
N GLU A 201 21.43 -7.91 -16.86
CA GLU A 201 21.44 -8.70 -15.61
C GLU A 201 21.08 -7.83 -14.41
N GLN A 202 21.72 -6.67 -14.27
CA GLN A 202 21.42 -5.72 -13.20
C GLN A 202 19.95 -5.26 -13.24
N LEU A 203 19.41 -4.99 -14.42
CA LEU A 203 17.99 -4.62 -14.55
C LEU A 203 17.06 -5.76 -14.12
N ALA A 204 17.38 -7.01 -14.44
CA ALA A 204 16.61 -8.17 -14.03
C ALA A 204 16.65 -8.38 -12.51
N GLU A 205 17.81 -8.19 -11.87
CA GLU A 205 17.93 -8.21 -10.41
C GLU A 205 17.08 -7.12 -9.75
N MET A 206 17.13 -5.90 -10.28
CA MET A 206 16.28 -4.79 -9.82
C MET A 206 14.80 -5.13 -9.94
N GLU A 207 14.36 -5.78 -11.03
CA GLU A 207 12.98 -6.20 -11.22
C GLU A 207 12.52 -7.18 -10.14
N ILE A 208 13.33 -8.21 -9.86
CA ILE A 208 13.02 -9.24 -8.86
C ILE A 208 12.96 -8.64 -7.46
N GLU A 209 13.98 -7.89 -7.06
CA GLU A 209 14.06 -7.26 -5.74
C GLU A 209 12.91 -6.27 -5.54
N PHE A 210 12.63 -5.43 -6.55
CA PHE A 210 11.56 -4.45 -6.48
C PHE A 210 10.20 -5.11 -6.33
N ASP A 211 9.94 -6.18 -7.08
CA ASP A 211 8.64 -6.84 -7.04
C ASP A 211 8.38 -7.52 -5.68
N ALA A 212 9.39 -8.21 -5.15
CA ALA A 212 9.33 -8.83 -3.83
C ALA A 212 9.11 -7.80 -2.71
N LEU A 213 9.84 -6.68 -2.75
CA LEU A 213 9.67 -5.59 -1.78
C LEU A 213 8.28 -4.96 -1.84
N ASN A 214 7.75 -4.78 -3.05
CA ASN A 214 6.40 -4.23 -3.25
C ASN A 214 5.31 -5.20 -2.75
N ASP A 215 5.47 -6.50 -2.92
CA ASP A 215 4.55 -7.51 -2.38
C ASP A 215 4.56 -7.53 -0.86
N GLU A 216 5.74 -7.51 -0.25
CA GLU A 216 5.87 -7.41 1.20
C GLU A 216 5.20 -6.15 1.74
N PHE A 217 5.44 -5.01 1.09
CA PHE A 217 4.81 -3.75 1.48
C PHE A 217 3.30 -3.79 1.39
N LEU A 218 2.72 -4.27 0.27
CA LEU A 218 1.27 -4.37 0.12
C LEU A 218 0.65 -5.33 1.13
N HIS A 219 1.33 -6.44 1.43
CA HIS A 219 0.91 -7.37 2.47
C HIS A 219 0.89 -6.72 3.86
N CYS A 220 1.94 -5.96 4.20
CA CYS A 220 1.98 -5.25 5.48
C CYS A 220 0.93 -4.12 5.53
N ALA A 221 0.76 -3.38 4.44
CA ALA A 221 -0.19 -2.28 4.35
C ALA A 221 -1.65 -2.76 4.50
N SER A 222 -2.01 -3.92 3.93
CA SER A 222 -3.37 -4.47 4.06
C SER A 222 -3.71 -4.91 5.49
N LEU A 223 -2.71 -5.32 6.27
CA LEU A 223 -2.88 -5.80 7.64
C LEU A 223 -2.63 -4.72 8.71
N CYS A 224 -1.99 -3.60 8.35
CA CYS A 224 -1.61 -2.55 9.29
C CYS A 224 -2.79 -2.02 10.10
N GLY A 225 -3.95 -1.82 9.48
CA GLY A 225 -5.17 -1.38 10.18
C GLY A 225 -5.65 -2.39 11.21
N THR A 226 -5.67 -3.68 10.86
CA THR A 226 -6.03 -4.77 11.77
C THR A 226 -5.07 -4.84 12.95
N TRP A 227 -3.76 -4.81 12.70
CA TRP A 227 -2.76 -4.85 13.78
C TRP A 227 -2.84 -3.62 14.69
N ALA A 228 -3.13 -2.43 14.15
CA ALA A 228 -3.30 -1.23 14.96
C ALA A 228 -4.51 -1.35 15.91
N LEU A 229 -5.66 -1.85 15.42
CA LEU A 229 -6.86 -2.05 16.22
C LEU A 229 -6.66 -3.13 17.29
N GLU A 230 -6.02 -4.23 16.93
CA GLU A 230 -5.68 -5.29 17.89
C GLU A 230 -4.73 -4.78 18.97
N LEU A 231 -3.71 -3.98 18.60
CA LEU A 231 -2.78 -3.38 19.57
C LEU A 231 -3.51 -2.42 20.50
N MET A 232 -4.44 -1.62 19.98
CA MET A 232 -5.24 -0.70 20.80
C MET A 232 -6.07 -1.45 21.84
N ALA A 233 -6.77 -2.52 21.42
CA ALA A 233 -7.52 -3.37 22.34
C ALA A 233 -6.62 -4.04 23.37
N ALA A 234 -5.43 -4.49 22.94
CA ALA A 234 -4.43 -5.09 23.81
C ALA A 234 -3.93 -4.12 24.89
N ARG A 235 -3.56 -2.91 24.48
CA ARG A 235 -3.08 -1.86 25.40
C ARG A 235 -4.14 -1.46 26.41
N SER A 236 -5.38 -1.23 25.96
CA SER A 236 -6.50 -0.93 26.89
C SER A 236 -6.74 -2.05 27.91
N TYR A 237 -6.51 -3.30 27.55
CA TYR A 237 -6.52 -4.40 28.52
C TYR A 237 -5.33 -4.33 29.48
N LEU A 238 -4.12 -4.08 28.98
CA LEU A 238 -2.92 -3.92 29.82
C LEU A 238 -3.02 -2.74 30.78
N ASP A 239 -3.55 -1.59 30.35
CA ASP A 239 -3.76 -0.41 31.21
C ASP A 239 -4.60 -0.81 32.43
N ARG A 240 -5.72 -1.52 32.21
CA ARG A 240 -6.56 -2.04 33.30
C ARG A 240 -5.84 -3.03 34.20
N LEU A 241 -4.93 -3.85 33.66
CA LEU A 241 -4.09 -4.73 34.48
C LEU A 241 -3.11 -3.94 35.35
N MET A 242 -2.53 -2.86 34.80
CA MET A 242 -1.53 -2.03 35.48
C MET A 242 -2.15 -1.10 36.53
N GLU A 243 -3.43 -0.74 36.38
CA GLU A 243 -4.19 -0.01 37.40
C GLU A 243 -4.53 -0.88 38.63
N ASN A 244 -4.50 -2.21 38.50
CA ASN A 244 -4.80 -3.12 39.62
C ASN A 244 -3.53 -3.47 40.41
N ALA A 245 -3.41 -2.88 41.61
CA ALA A 245 -2.24 -3.07 42.49
C ALA A 245 -1.97 -4.55 42.85
N ARG A 246 -2.99 -5.41 42.94
CA ARG A 246 -2.80 -6.84 43.24
C ARG A 246 -2.18 -7.59 42.07
N VAL A 247 -2.64 -7.28 40.85
CA VAL A 247 -2.09 -7.84 39.61
C VAL A 247 -0.64 -7.38 39.40
N VAL A 248 -0.37 -6.08 39.56
CA VAL A 248 1.00 -5.53 39.44
C VAL A 248 1.92 -6.16 40.47
N ARG A 249 1.49 -6.27 41.73
CA ARG A 249 2.28 -6.92 42.78
C ARG A 249 2.58 -8.39 42.46
N TYR A 250 1.59 -9.13 41.95
CA TYR A 250 1.79 -10.52 41.55
C TYR A 250 2.81 -10.64 40.42
N LEU A 251 2.69 -9.80 39.38
CA LEU A 251 3.62 -9.78 38.26
C LEU A 251 5.04 -9.37 38.70
N ALA A 252 5.17 -8.37 39.58
CA ALA A 252 6.48 -7.94 40.09
C ALA A 252 7.20 -9.05 40.88
N GLN A 253 6.45 -9.87 41.63
CA GLN A 253 7.02 -10.95 42.45
C GLN A 253 7.38 -12.19 41.63
N ASN A 254 6.57 -12.55 40.62
CA ASN A 254 6.69 -13.82 39.91
C ASN A 254 7.23 -13.68 38.48
N PHE A 255 7.07 -12.51 37.86
CA PHE A 255 7.34 -12.23 36.45
C PHE A 255 7.89 -10.80 36.21
N PRO A 256 8.96 -10.38 36.91
CA PRO A 256 9.46 -9.00 36.86
C PRO A 256 9.91 -8.58 35.44
N GLU A 257 10.51 -9.48 34.67
CA GLU A 257 10.94 -9.20 33.30
C GLU A 257 9.75 -8.96 32.36
N GLN A 258 8.69 -9.75 32.50
CA GLN A 258 7.46 -9.61 31.72
C GLN A 258 6.76 -8.31 32.08
N LEU A 259 6.70 -7.96 33.37
CA LEU A 259 6.15 -6.69 33.82
C LEU A 259 6.87 -5.50 33.18
N ALA A 260 8.20 -5.49 33.19
CA ALA A 260 9.00 -4.43 32.56
C ALA A 260 8.74 -4.30 31.05
N LYS A 261 8.63 -5.43 30.34
CA LYS A 261 8.28 -5.44 28.90
C LYS A 261 6.89 -4.84 28.65
N LEU A 262 5.90 -5.19 29.47
CA LEU A 262 4.54 -4.64 29.33
C LEU A 262 4.50 -3.13 29.59
N GLN A 263 5.18 -2.65 30.62
CA GLN A 263 5.31 -1.22 30.92
C GLN A 263 5.98 -0.45 29.78
N THR A 264 7.08 -0.99 29.24
CA THR A 264 7.79 -0.38 28.10
C THR A 264 6.87 -0.19 26.89
N ILE A 265 5.94 -1.12 26.64
CA ILE A 265 4.97 -0.99 25.54
C ILE A 265 3.98 0.15 25.85
N LEU A 266 3.50 0.25 27.08
CA LEU A 266 2.54 1.27 27.50
C LEU A 266 3.13 2.69 27.48
N ASP A 267 4.43 2.85 27.75
CA ASP A 267 5.10 4.15 27.73
C ASP A 267 5.19 4.77 26.33
N ILE A 268 5.11 3.97 25.27
CA ILE A 268 5.23 4.49 23.90
C ILE A 268 3.86 5.02 23.42
N PRO A 269 3.72 6.30 23.05
CA PRO A 269 2.42 6.88 22.70
C PRO A 269 1.86 6.36 21.37
N MET A 270 0.56 6.05 21.37
CA MET A 270 -0.26 5.65 20.21
C MET A 270 -0.56 6.86 19.32
N GLY A 271 0.46 7.44 18.69
CA GLY A 271 0.29 8.63 17.82
C GLY A 271 1.35 8.80 16.74
N ARG A 272 2.42 8.01 16.78
CA ARG A 272 3.40 7.91 15.68
C ARG A 272 3.19 6.73 14.75
N GLU A 273 2.26 5.83 15.06
CA GLU A 273 2.10 4.54 14.35
C GLU A 273 0.83 4.45 13.52
N ALA A 274 -0.03 5.45 13.56
CA ALA A 274 -1.25 5.49 12.79
C ALA A 274 -1.37 6.86 12.12
N LEU A 275 -1.36 6.86 10.78
CA LEU A 275 -1.69 7.98 9.90
C LEU A 275 -0.63 9.08 9.73
N VAL A 276 0.51 8.77 9.11
CA VAL A 276 1.20 9.78 8.27
C VAL A 276 0.48 9.91 6.92
N GLY A 277 -0.80 10.26 7.01
CA GLY A 277 -1.58 10.80 5.92
C GLY A 277 -1.80 12.28 6.19
N HIS A 278 -0.73 13.08 6.27
CA HIS A 278 -0.71 14.53 6.00
C HIS A 278 0.64 15.11 6.40
N THR A 279 1.63 15.02 5.52
CA THR A 279 2.65 16.08 5.50
C THR A 279 1.92 17.36 5.12
N LYS A 280 1.81 18.30 6.07
CA LYS A 280 1.43 19.68 5.80
C LYS A 280 2.26 20.14 4.60
N ARG A 281 1.61 20.28 3.43
CA ARG A 281 2.17 21.04 2.31
C ARG A 281 2.39 22.44 2.83
N THR A 282 3.61 22.74 3.26
CA THR A 282 4.10 24.11 3.30
C THR A 282 3.95 24.63 1.88
N ARG A 283 2.95 25.49 1.70
CA ARG A 283 2.61 26.17 0.46
C ARG A 283 3.80 27.06 0.09
N ARG A 284 4.84 26.49 -0.52
CA ARG A 284 5.85 27.28 -1.24
C ARG A 284 5.10 27.91 -2.40
N ARG A 285 4.72 29.18 -2.22
CA ARG A 285 4.30 30.07 -3.31
C ARG A 285 5.36 29.98 -4.40
N ARG A 286 5.08 29.29 -5.50
CA ARG A 286 5.84 29.45 -6.73
C ARG A 286 5.59 30.88 -7.18
N LYS A 287 6.61 31.72 -7.08
CA LYS A 287 6.62 33.03 -7.76
C LYS A 287 6.55 32.71 -9.26
N HIS A 288 5.59 33.36 -9.94
CA HIS A 288 5.52 33.38 -11.39
C HIS A 288 6.87 33.90 -11.92
N LEU A 289 7.59 33.08 -12.68
CA LEU A 289 8.59 33.60 -13.62
C LEU A 289 7.88 33.76 -14.95
N VAL A 290 7.68 35.03 -15.31
CA VAL A 290 7.43 35.49 -16.67
C VAL A 290 8.77 35.47 -17.39
N PHE A 291 8.86 34.72 -18.49
CA PHE A 291 9.57 35.07 -19.71
C PHE A 291 8.85 34.38 -20.87
#